data_AF-X1IMU7-F1
#
_entry.id   AF-X1IMU7-F1
#
_cell.length_a   1.000
_cell.length_b   1.000
_cell.length_c   1.000
_cell.angle_alpha   90.00
_cell.angle_beta   90.00
_cell.angle_gamma   90.00
#
_symmetry.space_group_name_H-M   'P 1'
#
loop_
_entity.id
_entity.type
_entity.pdbx_description
1 polymer ?
#
loop_
_entity_poly.entity_id
_entity_poly.type
_entity_poly.pdbx_seq_one_letter_code
_entity_poly.pdbx_strand_id
1 'polypeptide(L)'
;MSFSSRIPDFYNKTIEERRKIIVEMLSLSEKDVSILQGKETVEDIFEIMIENVVGMVSLPLGIATNFIVNGKDYLVPMVIEESSVVAAASHAAKIARKKGGFIAEYSGSLTIGQLQICDVKDIEMAKRRLIAYKSELLDIANSTNEILNKLGGGAKDFELRIIQGNLDSYLL
;
A
#
# COMPACT_ATOMS: atom_id res chain seq x y z
N MET A 1 -15.13 16.76 19.91
CA MET A 1 -15.27 15.31 20.22
C MET A 1 -14.18 14.57 19.47
N SER A 2 -13.58 13.53 20.06
CA SER A 2 -12.65 12.66 19.33
C SER A 2 -13.41 11.91 18.22
N PHE A 3 -12.83 11.84 17.03
CA PHE A 3 -13.37 11.06 15.91
C PHE A 3 -13.63 9.59 16.33
N SER A 4 -14.75 9.02 15.89
CA SER A 4 -15.13 7.62 16.15
C SER A 4 -15.56 6.97 14.84
N SER A 5 -15.00 5.80 14.54
CA SER A 5 -15.34 4.99 13.36
C SER A 5 -16.59 4.14 13.55
N ARG A 6 -17.21 4.18 14.73
CA ARG A 6 -18.47 3.46 15.02
C ARG A 6 -19.66 4.25 14.49
N ILE A 7 -20.30 3.72 13.45
CA ILE A 7 -21.52 4.29 12.86
C ILE A 7 -22.66 3.27 13.01
N PRO A 8 -23.58 3.46 13.97
CA PRO A 8 -24.72 2.57 14.14
C PRO A 8 -25.57 2.47 12.87
N ASP A 9 -26.03 1.26 12.56
CA ASP A 9 -26.96 0.96 11.47
C ASP A 9 -26.54 1.44 10.08
N PHE A 10 -25.23 1.65 9.86
CA PHE A 10 -24.70 2.15 8.59
C PHE A 10 -25.08 1.27 7.39
N TYR A 11 -25.10 -0.04 7.57
CA TYR A 11 -25.48 -1.00 6.53
C TYR A 11 -26.98 -0.95 6.17
N ASN A 12 -27.85 -0.43 7.03
CA ASN A 12 -29.28 -0.28 6.74
C ASN A 12 -29.60 1.01 5.95
N LYS A 13 -28.64 1.92 5.83
CA LYS A 13 -28.82 3.23 5.19
C LYS A 13 -28.70 3.16 3.67
N THR A 14 -29.30 4.13 2.98
CA THR A 14 -29.13 4.31 1.53
C THR A 14 -27.71 4.79 1.21
N ILE A 15 -27.29 4.71 -0.06
CA ILE A 15 -25.97 5.19 -0.49
C ILE A 15 -25.82 6.69 -0.18
N GLU A 16 -26.87 7.47 -0.37
CA GLU A 16 -26.94 8.91 -0.17
C GLU A 16 -26.79 9.27 1.31
N GLU A 17 -27.50 8.55 2.18
CA GLU A 17 -27.37 8.71 3.64
C GLU A 17 -25.98 8.32 4.13
N ARG A 18 -25.44 7.19 3.64
CA ARG A 18 -24.08 6.76 3.97
C ARG A 18 -23.06 7.81 3.54
N ARG A 19 -23.16 8.31 2.30
CA ARG A 19 -22.29 9.35 1.75
C ARG A 19 -22.36 10.61 2.61
N LYS A 20 -23.56 11.10 2.94
CA LYS A 20 -23.76 12.28 3.78
C LYS A 20 -23.06 12.15 5.13
N ILE A 21 -23.23 11.01 5.80
CA ILE A 21 -22.57 10.74 7.09
C ILE A 21 -21.05 10.82 6.96
N ILE A 22 -20.47 10.18 5.94
CA ILE A 22 -19.01 10.18 5.74
C ILE A 22 -18.48 11.58 5.44
N VAL A 23 -19.17 12.32 4.58
CA VAL A 23 -18.81 13.70 4.21
C VAL A 23 -18.80 14.61 5.43
N GLU A 24 -19.86 14.54 6.27
CA GLU A 24 -19.94 15.33 7.49
C GLU A 24 -18.87 14.90 8.52
N MET A 25 -18.68 13.60 8.72
CA MET A 25 -17.70 13.06 9.68
C MET A 25 -16.26 13.41 9.34
N LEU A 26 -15.92 13.46 8.06
CA LEU A 26 -14.55 13.74 7.58
C LEU A 26 -14.36 15.18 7.10
N SER A 27 -15.42 16.01 7.13
CA SER A 27 -15.41 17.38 6.61
C SER A 27 -14.90 17.45 5.16
N LEU A 28 -15.40 16.55 4.32
CA LEU A 28 -14.99 16.45 2.90
C LEU A 28 -15.45 17.68 2.11
N SER A 29 -14.62 18.11 1.16
CA SER A 29 -14.94 19.24 0.28
C SER A 29 -15.99 18.88 -0.76
N GLU A 30 -16.63 19.88 -1.38
CA GLU A 30 -17.58 19.65 -2.49
C GLU A 30 -16.94 18.87 -3.64
N LYS A 31 -15.64 19.10 -3.89
CA LYS A 31 -14.85 18.37 -4.87
C LYS A 31 -14.77 16.88 -4.51
N ASP A 32 -14.45 16.56 -3.26
CA ASP A 32 -14.39 15.16 -2.79
C ASP A 32 -15.75 14.46 -2.93
N VAL A 33 -16.85 15.17 -2.66
CA VAL A 33 -18.21 14.64 -2.87
C VAL A 33 -18.46 14.35 -4.35
N SER A 34 -18.04 15.24 -5.24
CA SER A 34 -18.18 15.07 -6.69
C SER A 34 -17.42 13.84 -7.18
N ILE A 35 -16.19 13.63 -6.67
CA ILE A 35 -15.38 12.43 -6.94
C ILE A 35 -16.08 11.16 -6.45
N LEU A 36 -16.62 11.15 -5.21
CA LEU A 36 -17.37 10.00 -4.67
C LEU A 36 -18.66 9.70 -5.43
N GLN A 37 -19.19 10.67 -6.18
CA GLN A 37 -20.35 10.50 -7.05
C GLN A 37 -19.98 10.06 -8.47
N GLY A 38 -18.68 9.95 -8.78
CA GLY A 38 -18.18 9.68 -10.12
C GLY A 38 -18.49 10.79 -11.12
N LYS A 39 -18.72 12.03 -10.65
CA LYS A 39 -19.04 13.18 -11.49
C LYS A 39 -17.80 13.92 -11.99
N GLU A 40 -16.68 13.77 -11.31
CA GLU A 40 -15.37 14.15 -11.84
C GLU A 40 -14.72 12.91 -12.43
N THR A 41 -14.73 12.80 -13.76
CA THR A 41 -13.88 11.85 -14.46
C THR A 41 -12.49 12.45 -14.58
N VAL A 42 -11.47 11.65 -14.25
CA VAL A 42 -10.08 12.02 -14.51
C VAL A 42 -9.58 11.28 -15.74
N GLU A 43 -10.34 11.39 -16.84
CA GLU A 43 -10.03 10.80 -18.15
C GLU A 43 -8.57 11.07 -18.54
N ASP A 44 -8.14 12.32 -18.40
CA ASP A 44 -6.76 12.75 -18.67
C ASP A 44 -5.72 12.01 -17.81
N ILE A 45 -6.03 11.63 -16.57
CA ILE A 45 -5.12 10.84 -15.74
C ILE A 45 -5.04 9.40 -16.26
N PHE A 46 -6.16 8.81 -16.68
CA PHE A 46 -6.16 7.40 -17.09
C PHE A 46 -5.35 7.17 -18.37
N GLU A 47 -5.37 8.11 -19.32
CA GLU A 47 -4.50 8.06 -20.50
C GLU A 47 -3.00 8.12 -20.14
N ILE A 48 -2.64 8.76 -19.03
CA ILE A 48 -1.27 8.81 -18.52
C ILE A 48 -0.92 7.53 -17.73
N MET A 49 -1.91 6.89 -17.12
CA MET A 49 -1.69 5.71 -16.26
C MET A 49 -1.32 4.46 -17.05
N ILE A 50 -1.97 4.23 -18.20
CA ILE A 50 -1.74 3.05 -19.05
C ILE A 50 -1.88 3.40 -20.53
N GLU A 51 -1.33 2.57 -21.41
CA GLU A 51 -1.48 2.74 -22.85
C GLU A 51 -2.84 2.24 -23.38
N ASN A 52 -3.30 2.80 -24.52
CA ASN A 52 -4.47 2.33 -25.27
C ASN A 52 -5.79 2.31 -24.47
N VAL A 53 -6.02 3.31 -23.62
CA VAL A 53 -7.29 3.45 -22.89
C VAL A 53 -8.45 3.66 -23.87
N VAL A 54 -9.48 2.83 -23.75
CA VAL A 54 -10.72 2.92 -24.55
C VAL A 54 -11.99 2.98 -23.68
N GLY A 55 -11.83 2.95 -22.37
CA GLY A 55 -12.93 2.93 -21.41
C GLY A 55 -12.46 2.64 -19.99
N MET A 56 -13.41 2.56 -19.06
CA MET A 56 -13.16 2.36 -17.62
C MET A 56 -14.06 1.26 -17.07
N VAL A 57 -13.58 0.57 -16.04
CA VAL A 57 -14.36 -0.40 -15.26
C VAL A 57 -14.54 0.15 -13.85
N SER A 58 -15.79 0.23 -13.40
CA SER A 58 -16.12 0.70 -12.05
C SER A 58 -16.28 -0.46 -11.08
N LEU A 59 -15.72 -0.32 -9.88
CA LEU A 59 -15.92 -1.26 -8.77
C LEU A 59 -16.62 -0.58 -7.59
N PRO A 60 -17.47 -1.29 -6.82
CA PRO A 60 -18.10 -0.73 -5.64
C PRO A 60 -17.08 -0.28 -4.59
N LEU A 61 -17.24 0.94 -4.09
CA LEU A 61 -16.49 1.47 -2.93
C LEU A 61 -17.38 1.40 -1.68
N GLY A 62 -16.97 0.58 -0.72
CA GLY A 62 -17.55 0.50 0.62
C GLY A 62 -16.65 1.12 1.68
N ILE A 63 -17.23 1.44 2.84
CA ILE A 63 -16.48 1.87 4.02
C ILE A 63 -16.69 0.84 5.13
N ALA A 64 -15.60 0.19 5.55
CA ALA A 64 -15.57 -0.63 6.74
C ALA A 64 -15.49 0.24 8.00
N THR A 65 -16.32 -0.08 8.99
CA THR A 65 -16.51 0.71 10.22
C THR A 65 -15.99 -0.01 11.46
N ASN A 66 -15.94 0.69 12.59
CA ASN A 66 -15.60 0.19 13.94
C ASN A 66 -14.12 -0.09 14.22
N PHE A 67 -13.22 0.05 13.24
CA PHE A 67 -11.78 -0.21 13.43
C PHE A 67 -11.18 0.74 14.46
N ILE A 68 -10.48 0.15 15.43
CA ILE A 68 -9.49 0.81 16.29
C ILE A 68 -8.17 0.09 16.03
N VAL A 69 -7.13 0.83 15.66
CA VAL A 69 -5.76 0.33 15.51
C VAL A 69 -4.85 1.20 16.36
N ASN A 70 -4.07 0.58 17.26
CA ASN A 70 -3.18 1.28 18.19
C ASN A 70 -3.90 2.41 18.97
N GLY A 71 -5.12 2.13 19.43
CA GLY A 71 -5.94 3.08 20.18
C GLY A 71 -6.58 4.22 19.37
N LYS A 72 -6.40 4.24 18.04
CA LYS A 72 -6.98 5.25 17.15
C LYS A 72 -8.06 4.68 16.25
N ASP A 73 -9.15 5.42 16.10
CA ASP A 73 -10.27 5.10 15.23
C ASP A 73 -9.96 5.32 13.74
N TYR A 74 -10.37 4.37 12.89
CA TYR A 74 -10.22 4.44 11.43
C TYR A 74 -11.50 4.03 10.71
N LEU A 75 -11.86 4.76 9.66
CA LEU A 75 -12.78 4.29 8.61
C LEU A 75 -11.92 3.73 7.48
N VAL A 76 -12.22 2.51 7.04
CA VAL A 76 -11.38 1.79 6.08
C VAL A 76 -12.10 1.72 4.73
N PRO A 77 -11.65 2.48 3.70
CA PRO A 77 -12.21 2.36 2.36
C PRO A 77 -11.83 1.00 1.75
N MET A 78 -12.78 0.34 1.10
CA MET A 78 -12.62 -0.97 0.48
C MET A 78 -13.27 -0.96 -0.89
N VAL A 79 -12.50 -1.23 -1.94
CA VAL A 79 -12.99 -1.39 -3.32
C VAL A 79 -13.00 -2.88 -3.64
N ILE A 80 -14.19 -3.47 -3.74
CA ILE A 80 -14.37 -4.91 -3.95
C ILE A 80 -15.78 -5.24 -4.47
N GLU A 81 -15.90 -6.25 -5.31
CA GLU A 81 -17.17 -6.72 -5.89
C GLU A 81 -17.87 -7.78 -5.04
N GLU A 82 -17.12 -8.51 -4.21
CA GLU A 82 -17.64 -9.63 -3.43
C GLU A 82 -18.58 -9.16 -2.31
N SER A 83 -19.80 -9.72 -2.32
CA SER A 83 -20.80 -9.42 -1.30
C SER A 83 -20.32 -9.79 0.10
N SER A 84 -20.80 -9.08 1.12
CA SER A 84 -20.54 -9.35 2.54
C SER A 84 -19.11 -9.09 3.04
N VAL A 85 -18.08 -8.93 2.20
CA VAL A 85 -16.69 -8.70 2.67
C VAL A 85 -16.58 -7.48 3.58
N VAL A 86 -17.10 -6.33 3.13
CA VAL A 86 -17.08 -5.08 3.91
C VAL A 86 -17.90 -5.20 5.22
N ALA A 87 -19.01 -5.93 5.16
CA ALA A 87 -19.88 -6.17 6.31
C ALA A 87 -19.19 -7.08 7.36
N ALA A 88 -18.55 -8.15 6.90
CA ALA A 88 -17.77 -9.07 7.73
C ALA A 88 -16.59 -8.35 8.40
N ALA A 89 -15.83 -7.55 7.64
CA ALA A 89 -14.75 -6.73 8.18
C ALA A 89 -15.26 -5.76 9.27
N SER A 90 -16.35 -5.06 9.01
CA SER A 90 -16.98 -4.14 9.98
C SER A 90 -17.47 -4.85 11.24
N HIS A 91 -18.05 -6.04 11.09
CA HIS A 91 -18.55 -6.85 12.19
C HIS A 91 -17.41 -7.40 13.07
N ALA A 92 -16.36 -7.94 12.45
CA ALA A 92 -15.17 -8.41 13.15
C ALA A 92 -14.49 -7.26 13.93
N ALA A 93 -14.34 -6.09 13.29
CA ALA A 93 -13.81 -4.90 13.95
C ALA A 93 -14.68 -4.45 15.14
N LYS A 94 -16.01 -4.52 15.02
CA LYS A 94 -16.94 -4.23 16.13
C LYS A 94 -16.74 -5.17 17.32
N ILE A 95 -16.47 -6.46 17.07
CA ILE A 95 -16.16 -7.43 18.13
C ILE A 95 -14.81 -7.08 18.77
N ALA A 96 -13.75 -6.90 17.97
CA ALA A 96 -12.40 -6.56 18.45
C ALA A 96 -12.39 -5.26 19.28
N ARG A 97 -13.19 -4.27 18.86
CA ARG A 97 -13.35 -2.99 19.57
C ARG A 97 -13.73 -3.16 21.04
N LYS A 98 -14.54 -4.16 21.39
CA LYS A 98 -14.93 -4.44 22.79
C LYS A 98 -13.73 -4.79 23.69
N LYS A 99 -12.60 -5.17 23.09
CA LYS A 99 -11.35 -5.54 23.76
C LYS A 99 -10.21 -4.53 23.49
N GLY A 100 -10.52 -3.35 22.97
CA GLY A 100 -9.53 -2.30 22.68
C GLY A 100 -9.09 -2.19 21.23
N GLY A 101 -9.60 -3.06 20.34
CA GLY A 101 -9.26 -3.04 18.91
C GLY A 101 -8.06 -3.91 18.56
N PHE A 102 -7.30 -3.47 17.56
CA PHE A 102 -6.12 -4.15 17.03
C PHE A 102 -4.85 -3.42 17.46
N ILE A 103 -3.78 -4.20 17.65
CA ILE A 103 -2.42 -3.68 17.84
C ILE A 103 -1.63 -4.05 16.58
N ALA A 104 -0.92 -3.08 16.01
CA ALA A 104 -0.10 -3.25 14.83
C ALA A 104 1.28 -2.62 15.07
N GLU A 105 2.32 -3.33 14.65
CA GLU A 105 3.70 -2.86 14.69
C GLU A 105 4.23 -2.74 13.25
N TYR A 106 5.17 -1.82 13.04
CA TYR A 106 5.76 -1.54 11.73
C TYR A 106 7.27 -1.69 11.82
N SER A 107 7.82 -2.61 11.03
CA SER A 107 9.24 -2.96 11.01
C SER A 107 10.08 -2.09 10.05
N GLY A 108 9.45 -1.17 9.33
CA GLY A 108 10.09 -0.35 8.30
C GLY A 108 9.63 -0.68 6.87
N SER A 109 9.93 0.22 5.93
CA SER A 109 9.64 0.07 4.51
C SER A 109 10.93 -0.24 3.79
N LEU A 110 11.19 -1.53 3.59
CA LEU A 110 12.32 -2.02 2.80
C LEU A 110 11.77 -2.70 1.54
N THR A 111 12.25 -2.25 0.39
CA THR A 111 11.99 -2.90 -0.89
C THR A 111 13.26 -3.64 -1.32
N ILE A 112 13.09 -4.88 -1.80
CA ILE A 112 14.18 -5.68 -2.33
C ILE A 112 14.23 -5.48 -3.85
N GLY A 113 15.32 -4.89 -4.34
CA GLY A 113 15.73 -4.98 -5.74
C GLY A 113 16.70 -6.12 -5.92
N GLN A 114 16.68 -6.79 -7.08
CA GLN A 114 17.56 -7.92 -7.37
C GLN A 114 18.39 -7.62 -8.62
N LEU A 115 19.67 -7.99 -8.60
CA LEU A 115 20.56 -7.88 -9.75
C LEU A 115 21.19 -9.24 -10.02
N GLN A 116 20.89 -9.78 -11.21
CA GLN A 116 21.41 -11.08 -11.62
C GLN A 116 22.76 -10.95 -12.33
N ILE A 117 23.76 -11.64 -11.80
CA ILE A 117 25.10 -11.77 -12.38
C ILE A 117 25.29 -13.21 -12.86
N CYS A 118 25.26 -13.42 -14.18
CA CYS A 118 25.45 -14.73 -14.80
C CYS A 118 26.93 -15.01 -15.12
N ASP A 119 27.24 -16.26 -15.48
CA ASP A 119 28.54 -16.68 -16.03
C ASP A 119 29.75 -16.38 -15.15
N VAL A 120 29.56 -16.46 -13.82
CA VAL A 120 30.60 -16.13 -12.85
C VAL A 120 31.56 -17.32 -12.66
N LYS A 121 32.75 -17.20 -13.25
CA LYS A 121 33.80 -18.25 -13.23
C LYS A 121 34.25 -18.65 -11.82
N ASP A 122 34.38 -17.67 -10.92
CA ASP A 122 34.76 -17.88 -9.53
C ASP A 122 33.81 -17.11 -8.61
N ILE A 123 32.79 -17.81 -8.14
CA ILE A 123 31.75 -17.26 -7.27
C ILE A 123 32.32 -16.76 -5.95
N GLU A 124 33.28 -17.47 -5.37
CA GLU A 124 33.83 -17.12 -4.05
C GLU A 124 34.70 -15.88 -4.12
N MET A 125 35.50 -15.73 -5.18
CA MET A 125 36.20 -14.48 -5.45
C MET A 125 35.23 -13.32 -5.70
N ALA A 126 34.18 -13.53 -6.51
CA ALA A 126 33.18 -12.50 -6.80
C ALA A 126 32.50 -12.01 -5.51
N LYS A 127 32.06 -12.93 -4.64
CA LYS A 127 31.49 -12.58 -3.33
C LYS A 127 32.45 -11.76 -2.47
N ARG A 128 33.70 -12.20 -2.33
CA ARG A 128 34.71 -11.49 -1.54
C ARG A 128 34.89 -10.05 -2.03
N ARG A 129 34.93 -9.87 -3.36
CA ARG A 129 35.03 -8.53 -3.96
C ARG A 129 33.78 -7.70 -3.68
N LEU A 130 32.58 -8.22 -3.94
CA LEU A 130 31.34 -7.49 -3.69
C LEU A 130 31.23 -7.05 -2.23
N ILE A 131 31.52 -7.93 -1.28
CA ILE A 131 31.54 -7.58 0.15
C ILE A 131 32.62 -6.54 0.48
N ALA A 132 33.82 -6.66 -0.09
CA ALA A 132 34.89 -5.67 0.12
C ALA A 132 34.52 -4.27 -0.38
N TYR A 133 33.74 -4.18 -1.47
CA TYR A 133 33.28 -2.91 -2.06
C TYR A 133 31.88 -2.51 -1.60
N LYS A 134 31.34 -3.12 -0.54
CA LYS A 134 29.94 -2.95 -0.15
C LYS A 134 29.55 -1.50 0.09
N SER A 135 30.35 -0.73 0.83
CA SER A 135 30.08 0.68 1.08
C SER A 135 30.04 1.50 -0.21
N GLU A 136 31.04 1.34 -1.06
CA GLU A 136 31.15 2.07 -2.33
C GLU A 136 29.98 1.76 -3.26
N LEU A 137 29.58 0.49 -3.35
CA LEU A 137 28.42 0.07 -4.14
C LEU A 137 27.10 0.66 -3.61
N LEU A 138 26.93 0.73 -2.29
CA LEU A 138 25.77 1.39 -1.68
C LEU A 138 25.80 2.91 -1.92
N ASP A 139 26.97 3.54 -1.88
CA ASP A 139 27.13 4.96 -2.18
C ASP A 139 26.78 5.27 -3.64
N ILE A 140 27.23 4.42 -4.59
CA ILE A 140 26.85 4.50 -6.00
C ILE A 140 25.34 4.31 -6.19
N ALA A 141 24.74 3.33 -5.51
CA ALA A 141 23.29 3.13 -5.58
C ALA A 141 22.54 4.36 -5.07
N ASN A 142 23.00 4.93 -3.95
CA ASN A 142 22.40 6.10 -3.33
C ASN A 142 22.65 7.39 -4.13
N SER A 143 23.72 7.51 -4.91
CA SER A 143 23.95 8.72 -5.72
C SER A 143 22.94 8.91 -6.85
N THR A 144 22.13 7.89 -7.17
CA THR A 144 21.13 7.95 -8.25
C THR A 144 19.88 8.76 -7.89
N ASN A 145 19.58 8.95 -6.60
CA ASN A 145 18.36 9.65 -6.17
C ASN A 145 18.57 10.43 -4.86
N GLU A 146 18.96 11.70 -4.99
CA GLU A 146 19.20 12.59 -3.84
C GLU A 146 17.94 12.85 -3.00
N ILE A 147 16.75 12.90 -3.64
CA ILE A 147 15.49 13.19 -2.95
C ILE A 147 15.15 12.04 -1.99
N LEU A 148 15.27 10.81 -2.47
CA LEU A 148 15.01 9.62 -1.66
C LEU A 148 15.91 9.57 -0.43
N ASN A 149 17.19 9.92 -0.57
CA ASN A 149 18.13 9.98 0.55
C ASN A 149 17.77 11.08 1.55
N LYS A 150 17.40 12.28 1.08
CA LYS A 150 16.98 13.40 1.95
C LYS A 150 15.74 13.05 2.78
N LEU A 151 14.87 12.18 2.26
CA LEU A 151 13.68 11.67 2.96
C LEU A 151 13.99 10.49 3.90
N GLY A 152 15.26 10.14 4.11
CA GLY A 152 15.69 9.04 4.98
C GLY A 152 15.66 7.64 4.33
N GLY A 153 15.35 7.57 3.03
CA GLY A 153 15.36 6.36 2.22
C GLY A 153 16.76 5.97 1.74
N GLY A 154 16.82 5.36 0.55
CA GLY A 154 18.05 4.90 -0.09
C GLY A 154 18.33 3.42 0.17
N ALA A 155 19.26 2.87 -0.62
CA ALA A 155 19.81 1.54 -0.44
C ALA A 155 20.46 1.42 0.94
N LYS A 156 19.97 0.48 1.74
CA LYS A 156 20.44 0.24 3.12
C LYS A 156 21.42 -0.92 3.19
N ASP A 157 21.21 -1.93 2.35
CA ASP A 157 22.00 -3.14 2.36
C ASP A 157 21.89 -3.88 1.01
N PHE A 158 22.78 -4.83 0.77
CA PHE A 158 22.58 -5.92 -0.18
C PHE A 158 23.04 -7.25 0.41
N GLU A 159 22.33 -8.31 0.00
CA GLU A 159 22.66 -9.69 0.27
C GLU A 159 23.13 -10.36 -1.01
N LEU A 160 23.95 -11.40 -0.89
CA LEU A 160 24.38 -12.21 -2.03
C LEU A 160 23.80 -13.61 -1.89
N ARG A 161 23.08 -14.08 -2.92
CA ARG A 161 22.50 -15.43 -2.92
C ARG A 161 23.04 -16.22 -4.11
N ILE A 162 23.63 -17.39 -3.82
CA ILE A 162 23.92 -18.37 -4.87
C ILE A 162 22.61 -19.07 -5.19
N ILE A 163 22.21 -19.01 -6.45
CA ILE A 163 21.07 -19.78 -6.95
C ILE A 163 21.59 -20.89 -7.82
N GLN A 164 21.36 -22.13 -7.37
CA GLN A 164 21.64 -23.32 -8.15
C GLN A 164 20.34 -23.74 -8.85
N GLY A 165 20.37 -23.75 -10.18
CA GLY A 165 19.24 -24.17 -11.02
C GLY A 165 19.77 -24.70 -12.34
N ASN A 166 18.96 -25.52 -13.03
CA ASN A 166 19.33 -26.14 -14.30
C ASN A 166 19.12 -25.15 -15.47
N LEU A 167 19.85 -24.04 -15.40
CA LEU A 167 20.16 -23.06 -16.43
C LEU A 167 21.50 -22.50 -15.96
N ASP A 168 22.59 -22.94 -16.59
CA ASP A 168 24.00 -22.74 -16.22
C ASP A 168 24.29 -21.47 -15.38
N SER A 169 24.17 -21.63 -14.05
CA SER A 169 24.65 -20.79 -12.93
C SER A 169 24.59 -19.24 -13.04
N TYR A 170 23.82 -18.61 -12.15
CA TYR A 170 23.86 -17.15 -11.90
C TYR A 170 23.76 -16.79 -10.41
N LEU A 171 24.28 -15.61 -10.04
CA LEU A 171 24.20 -14.98 -8.72
C LEU A 171 23.06 -13.95 -8.71
N LEU A 172 22.20 -13.94 -7.68
CA LEU A 172 21.25 -12.85 -7.41
C LEU A 172 21.68 -12.03 -6.19
#